data_AF-A0A2E0BH98-F1
#
_entry.id   AF-A0A2E0BH98-F1
#
_cell.length_a   1.000
_cell.length_b   1.000
_cell.length_c   1.000
_cell.angle_alpha   90.00
_cell.angle_beta   90.00
_cell.angle_gamma   90.00
#
_symmetry.space_group_name_H-M   'P 1'
#
loop_
_entity.id
_entity.type
_entity.pdbx_description
1 polymer ?
#
loop_
_entity_poly.entity_id
_entity_poly.type
_entity_poly.pdbx_seq_one_letter_code
_entity_poly.pdbx_strand_id
1 'polypeptide(L)'
;MTNDKELSDLKIERKECPKCGAAWINGKHVFRGTAASYDKSELDLAGLVCNKLGNEECINPSKGKDGGQTWEYRSGYIDGTYAAKKKTMEDMRDQFGDL
;
A
#
# COMPACT_ATOMS: atom_id res chain seq x y z
N MET A 1 26.08 19.13 42.05
CA MET A 1 26.00 17.91 41.23
C MET A 1 25.55 18.34 39.85
N THR A 2 26.47 18.38 38.88
CA THR A 2 26.14 18.61 37.47
C THR A 2 25.45 17.35 36.97
N ASN A 3 24.23 17.50 36.46
CA ASN A 3 23.48 16.38 35.89
C ASN A 3 24.02 16.16 34.47
N ASP A 4 25.20 15.54 34.38
CA ASP A 4 25.91 15.24 33.13
C ASP A 4 25.27 14.03 32.42
N LYS A 5 23.95 14.09 32.22
CA LYS A 5 23.22 13.07 31.45
C LYS A 5 23.33 13.44 29.99
N GLU A 6 24.07 12.64 29.22
CA GLU A 6 24.03 12.74 27.77
C GLU A 6 22.61 12.42 27.28
N LEU A 7 21.97 13.41 26.66
CA LEU A 7 20.67 13.26 26.02
C LEU A 7 20.91 13.09 24.52
N SER A 8 20.22 12.14 23.89
CA SER A 8 20.30 11.98 22.44
C SER A 8 19.55 13.11 21.73
N ASP A 9 20.07 13.56 20.59
CA ASP A 9 19.41 14.52 19.68
C ASP A 9 18.27 13.87 18.88
N LEU A 10 17.50 12.98 19.51
CA LEU A 10 16.45 12.23 18.84
C LEU A 10 15.39 13.20 18.30
N LYS A 11 15.31 13.27 16.97
CA LYS A 11 14.32 14.07 16.24
C LYS A 11 13.45 13.14 15.40
N ILE A 12 12.15 13.42 15.39
CA ILE A 12 11.17 12.74 14.55
C ILE A 12 10.69 13.75 13.51
N GLU A 13 10.92 13.46 12.24
CA GLU A 13 10.42 14.24 11.11
C GLU A 13 9.21 13.53 10.49
N ARG A 14 8.14 14.29 10.25
CA ARG A 14 6.98 13.82 9.49
C ARG A 14 6.74 14.71 8.29
N LYS A 15 6.65 14.11 7.11
CA LYS A 15 6.16 14.75 5.87
C LYS A 15 4.87 14.07 5.45
N GLU A 16 3.93 14.84 4.93
CA GLU A 16 2.67 14.33 4.42
C GLU A 16 2.43 14.87 3.02
N CYS A 17 2.01 13.98 2.12
CA CYS A 17 1.68 14.37 0.76
C CYS A 17 0.32 15.05 0.72
N PRO A 18 0.20 16.30 0.25
CA PRO A 18 -1.09 17.01 0.20
C PRO A 18 -2.06 16.41 -0.84
N LYS A 19 -1.59 15.50 -1.70
CA LYS A 19 -2.40 14.92 -2.79
C LYS A 19 -2.92 13.52 -2.50
N CYS A 20 -2.04 12.61 -2.11
CA CYS A 20 -2.44 11.24 -1.79
C CYS A 20 -2.63 10.98 -0.29
N GLY A 21 -2.29 11.94 0.58
CA GLY A 21 -2.42 11.82 2.03
C GLY A 21 -1.46 10.80 2.67
N ALA A 22 -0.51 10.26 1.90
CA ALA A 22 0.52 9.37 2.42
C ALA A 22 1.51 10.14 3.31
N ALA A 23 2.05 9.47 4.32
CA ALA A 23 2.99 10.07 5.25
C ALA A 23 4.36 9.40 5.18
N TRP A 24 5.41 10.17 5.47
CA TRP A 24 6.78 9.71 5.64
C TRP A 24 7.25 10.10 7.03
N ILE A 25 7.70 9.12 7.80
CA ILE A 25 8.27 9.32 9.13
C ILE A 25 9.75 8.98 9.04
N ASN A 26 10.62 9.96 9.32
CA ASN A 26 12.07 9.84 9.16
C ASN A 26 12.46 9.28 7.77
N GLY A 27 11.81 9.80 6.72
CA GLY A 27 12.04 9.40 5.33
C GLY A 27 11.47 8.04 4.93
N LYS A 28 10.80 7.30 5.82
CA LYS A 28 10.14 6.03 5.48
C LYS A 28 8.65 6.22 5.27
N HIS A 29 8.16 5.78 4.11
CA HIS A 29 6.74 5.80 3.79
C HIS A 29 5.93 4.90 4.74
N VAL A 30 4.81 5.43 5.24
CA VAL A 30 3.83 4.71 6.04
C VAL A 30 2.44 4.85 5.41
N PHE A 31 1.75 3.72 5.20
CA PHE A 31 0.38 3.74 4.73
C PHE A 31 -0.57 4.30 5.80
N ARG A 32 -1.40 5.27 5.41
CA ARG A 32 -2.44 5.82 6.28
C ARG A 32 -3.46 4.73 6.63
N GLY A 33 -3.82 4.61 7.91
CA GLY A 33 -4.81 3.65 8.41
C GLY A 33 -4.21 2.33 8.92
N THR A 34 -3.27 1.72 8.20
CA THR A 34 -2.64 0.45 8.61
C THR A 34 -1.26 0.60 9.25
N ALA A 35 -0.62 1.76 9.07
CA ALA A 35 0.77 2.02 9.46
C ALA A 35 1.80 1.06 8.83
N ALA A 36 1.41 0.32 7.79
CA ALA A 36 2.32 -0.57 7.08
C ALA A 36 3.45 0.23 6.41
N SER A 37 4.69 -0.25 6.53
CA SER A 37 5.91 0.37 6.01
C SER A 37 6.90 -0.70 5.60
N TYR A 38 7.36 -0.65 4.35
CA TYR A 38 8.30 -1.60 3.76
C TYR A 38 8.97 -1.01 2.51
N ASP A 39 10.06 -1.62 2.04
CA ASP A 39 10.94 -1.03 1.03
C ASP A 39 10.27 -0.69 -0.30
N LYS A 40 9.26 -1.46 -0.71
CA LYS A 40 8.52 -1.25 -1.98
C LYS A 40 7.24 -0.43 -1.81
N SER A 41 6.94 0.04 -0.61
CA SER A 41 5.66 0.69 -0.30
C SER A 41 5.43 1.98 -1.09
N GLU A 42 6.49 2.71 -1.44
CA GLU A 42 6.40 3.92 -2.28
C GLU A 42 6.01 3.58 -3.73
N LEU A 43 6.56 2.49 -4.27
CA LEU A 43 6.24 2.01 -5.61
C LEU A 43 4.80 1.47 -5.67
N ASP A 44 4.38 0.73 -4.64
CA ASP A 44 3.00 0.28 -4.51
C ASP A 44 2.02 1.45 -4.40
N LEU A 45 2.34 2.47 -3.59
CA LEU A 45 1.55 3.69 -3.51
C LEU A 45 1.49 4.42 -4.87
N ALA A 46 2.58 4.39 -5.65
CA ALA A 46 2.61 4.99 -6.97
C ALA A 46 1.62 4.33 -7.93
N GLY A 47 1.65 3.00 -8.03
CA GLY A 47 0.73 2.23 -8.87
C GLY A 47 -0.73 2.26 -8.40
N LEU A 48 -0.97 2.32 -7.08
CA LEU A 48 -2.33 2.35 -6.53
C LEU A 48 -3.00 3.73 -6.60
N VAL A 49 -2.23 4.81 -6.44
CA VAL A 49 -2.79 6.16 -6.27
C VAL A 49 -2.03 7.21 -7.07
N CYS A 50 -0.71 7.37 -6.86
CA CYS A 50 -0.01 8.59 -7.30
C CYS A 50 0.08 8.74 -8.82
N ASN A 51 0.21 7.66 -9.58
CA ASN A 51 0.34 7.73 -11.04
C ASN A 51 -0.95 8.19 -11.70
N LYS A 52 -2.11 7.85 -11.13
CA LYS A 52 -3.43 8.20 -11.68
C LYS A 52 -3.99 9.50 -11.11
N LEU A 53 -3.78 9.75 -9.81
CA LEU A 53 -4.45 10.83 -9.08
C LEU A 53 -3.50 11.91 -8.53
N GLY A 54 -2.18 11.75 -8.66
CA GLY A 54 -1.21 12.75 -8.22
C GLY A 54 -0.94 13.83 -9.27
N ASN A 55 -0.76 15.09 -8.86
CA ASN A 55 -0.27 16.20 -9.68
C ASN A 55 1.17 16.62 -9.27
N GLU A 56 1.67 17.78 -9.71
CA GLU A 56 3.01 18.26 -9.34
C GLU A 56 3.28 18.37 -7.83
N GLU A 57 2.24 18.46 -7.00
CA GLU A 57 2.38 18.60 -5.54
C GLU A 57 2.55 17.24 -4.84
N CYS A 58 2.49 16.12 -5.58
CA CYS A 58 2.65 14.79 -5.01
C CYS A 58 4.13 14.51 -4.72
N ILE A 59 4.47 14.30 -3.44
CA ILE A 59 5.85 14.13 -2.98
C ILE A 59 6.38 12.69 -3.03
N ASN A 60 5.58 11.72 -3.50
CA ASN A 60 6.03 10.33 -3.59
C ASN A 60 7.19 10.22 -4.59
N PRO A 61 8.40 9.81 -4.17
CA PRO A 61 9.57 9.71 -5.06
C PRO A 61 9.43 8.63 -6.14
N SER A 62 8.42 7.77 -6.06
CA SER A 62 8.12 6.75 -7.06
C SER A 62 6.97 7.13 -8.00
N LYS A 63 6.40 8.34 -7.89
CA LYS A 63 5.39 8.82 -8.85
C LYS A 63 5.97 8.83 -10.28
N GLY A 64 5.21 8.30 -11.23
CA GLY A 64 5.60 8.17 -12.64
C GLY A 64 6.42 6.92 -12.95
N LYS A 65 6.77 6.11 -11.93
CA LYS A 65 7.40 4.81 -12.15
C LYS A 65 6.32 3.75 -12.33
N ASP A 66 6.55 2.85 -13.29
CA ASP A 66 5.72 1.67 -13.49
C ASP A 66 6.16 0.52 -12.56
N GLY A 67 5.20 -0.27 -12.10
CA GLY A 67 5.40 -1.42 -11.23
C GLY A 67 4.67 -1.32 -9.89
N GLY A 68 5.04 -2.19 -8.95
CA GLY A 68 4.38 -2.32 -7.65
C GLY A 68 2.98 -2.91 -7.75
N GLN A 69 2.13 -2.60 -6.77
CA GLN A 69 0.69 -2.89 -6.79
C GLN A 69 -0.06 -1.91 -7.68
N THR A 70 -1.01 -2.43 -8.47
CA THR A 70 -1.96 -1.63 -9.24
C THR A 70 -3.39 -2.12 -8.99
N TRP A 71 -4.39 -1.27 -9.27
CA TRP A 71 -5.79 -1.70 -9.17
C TRP A 71 -6.12 -2.77 -10.21
N GLU A 72 -5.53 -2.67 -11.39
CA GLU A 72 -5.70 -3.62 -12.49
C GLU A 72 -5.19 -5.01 -12.08
N TYR A 73 -3.98 -5.12 -11.54
CA TYR A 73 -3.44 -6.40 -11.05
C TYR A 73 -4.31 -6.98 -9.93
N ARG A 74 -4.71 -6.16 -8.96
CA ARG A 74 -5.53 -6.61 -7.82
C ARG A 74 -6.92 -7.06 -8.25
N SER A 75 -7.54 -6.36 -9.19
CA SER A 75 -8.85 -6.73 -9.75
C SER A 75 -8.77 -8.06 -10.49
N GLY A 76 -7.79 -8.24 -11.39
CA GLY A 76 -7.62 -9.49 -12.12
C GLY A 76 -7.38 -10.70 -11.21
N TYR A 77 -6.64 -10.53 -10.12
CA TYR A 77 -6.49 -11.57 -9.10
C TYR A 77 -7.81 -11.91 -8.41
N ILE A 78 -8.59 -10.91 -8.01
CA ILE A 78 -9.90 -11.13 -7.36
C ILE A 78 -10.86 -11.83 -8.32
N ASP A 79 -10.94 -11.37 -9.58
CA ASP A 79 -11.84 -11.97 -10.57
C ASP A 79 -11.47 -13.42 -10.85
N GLY A 80 -10.18 -13.73 -11.00
CA GLY A 80 -9.70 -15.09 -11.20
C GLY A 80 -9.99 -16.01 -10.01
N THR A 81 -9.75 -15.53 -8.79
CA THR A 81 -10.03 -16.30 -7.57
C THR A 81 -11.53 -16.52 -7.37
N TYR A 82 -12.36 -15.52 -7.66
CA TYR A 82 -13.82 -15.63 -7.61
C TYR A 82 -14.33 -16.64 -8.65
N ALA A 83 -13.85 -16.58 -9.89
CA ALA A 83 -14.22 -17.52 -10.95
C ALA A 83 -13.86 -18.97 -10.57
N ALA A 84 -12.65 -19.18 -10.05
CA ALA A 84 -12.21 -20.50 -9.60
C ALA A 84 -13.07 -21.02 -8.44
N LYS A 85 -13.32 -20.19 -7.43
CA LYS A 85 -14.17 -20.56 -6.27
C LYS A 85 -15.60 -20.87 -6.69
N LYS A 86 -16.18 -20.04 -7.56
CA LYS A 86 -17.53 -20.25 -8.09
C LYS A 86 -17.63 -21.60 -8.80
N LYS A 87 -16.68 -21.90 -9.69
CA LYS A 87 -16.63 -23.19 -10.39
C LYS A 87 -16.54 -24.36 -9.42
N THR A 88 -15.66 -24.30 -8.41
CA THR A 88 -15.57 -25.37 -7.39
C THR A 88 -16.89 -25.58 -6.66
N MET A 89 -17.61 -24.49 -6.31
CA MET A 89 -18.89 -24.60 -5.63
C MET A 89 -19.98 -25.18 -6.54
N GLU A 90 -19.97 -24.85 -7.83
CA GLU A 90 -20.86 -25.44 -8.85
C GLU A 90 -20.57 -26.93 -9.03
N ASP A 91 -19.30 -27.31 -9.18
CA ASP A 91 -18.88 -28.72 -9.29
C ASP A 91 -19.30 -29.54 -8.05
N MET A 92 -19.17 -28.98 -6.85
CA MET A 92 -19.63 -29.62 -5.61
C MET A 92 -21.16 -29.76 -5.56
N ARG A 93 -21.90 -28.71 -5.96
CA ARG A 93 -23.36 -28.78 -6.04
C ARG A 93 -23.79 -29.87 -7.01
N ASP A 94 -23.15 -29.98 -8.16
CA ASP A 94 -23.52 -30.96 -9.18
C ASP A 94 -23.13 -32.39 -8.75
N GLN A 95 -22.07 -32.55 -7.94
CA GLN A 95 -21.66 -33.86 -7.40
C GLN A 95 -22.53 -34.35 -6.23
N PHE A 96 -23.05 -33.45 -5.40
CA PHE A 96 -23.73 -33.79 -4.15
C PHE A 96 -25.18 -33.29 -4.04
N GLY A 97 -25.72 -32.66 -5.08
CA GLY A 97 -27.04 -31.99 -5.04
C GLY A 97 -28.24 -32.94 -4.98
N ASP A 98 -28.04 -34.20 -5.37
CA ASP A 98 -29.09 -35.25 -5.40
C ASP A 98 -28.96 -36.27 -4.25
N LEU A 99 -28.03 -36.05 -3.30
CA LEU A 99 -27.87 -36.84 -2.07
C LEU A 99 -28.64 -36.22 -0.91
#